data_AF-A0A804JIC2-F1
#
_entry.id   AF-A0A804JIC2-F1
#
_cell.length_a   1.000
_cell.length_b   1.000
_cell.length_c   1.000
_cell.angle_alpha   90.00
_cell.angle_beta   90.00
_cell.angle_gamma   90.00
#
_symmetry.space_group_name_H-M   'P 1'
#
loop_
_entity.id
_entity.type
_entity.pdbx_description
1 polymer ?
#
loop_
_entity_poly.entity_id
_entity_poly.type
_entity_poly.pdbx_seq_one_letter_code
_entity_poly.pdbx_strand_id
1 'polypeptide(L)'
;MVGPATDPRTTRSVLSSVNGGPNSGDQAAAGSDGGSASGIEFSSREDVERLLAEKMKVKTKNDFKGKSEQMIEYIKKFRICIRWYMELEDGYLAEQGKLRNMLESEEKRHREIESRMRAEIDELDATIRELQDQNSSLQENLVNEETEKLVAIKSYENERQTRVAVENSQDALSLDLQRVNQENKRLSDQLKLLQETNRRLQEYNTSLQQYNSNL
;
A
#
# COMPACT_ATOMS: atom_id res chain seq x y z
N MET A 1 14.44 12.16 -32.09
CA MET A 1 13.21 12.19 -32.92
C MET A 1 12.09 12.72 -32.07
N VAL A 2 11.44 13.77 -32.55
CA VAL A 2 10.40 14.55 -31.87
C VAL A 2 9.07 14.33 -32.59
N GLY A 3 8.03 14.03 -31.81
CA GLY A 3 6.61 14.27 -32.09
C GLY A 3 5.81 13.15 -32.79
N PRO A 4 4.45 13.25 -32.87
CA PRO A 4 3.62 14.33 -32.33
C PRO A 4 2.27 13.94 -31.65
N ALA A 5 1.79 14.89 -30.83
CA ALA A 5 0.43 15.46 -30.71
C ALA A 5 -0.84 14.59 -30.72
N THR A 6 -1.65 14.78 -29.67
CA THR A 6 -3.10 15.02 -29.79
C THR A 6 -3.53 16.12 -28.80
N ASP A 7 -3.90 17.27 -29.35
CA ASP A 7 -4.71 18.37 -28.79
C ASP A 7 -6.10 18.28 -29.49
N PRO A 8 -7.14 19.11 -29.24
CA PRO A 8 -7.56 19.85 -28.05
C PRO A 8 -9.13 19.80 -27.80
N ARG A 9 -9.57 20.35 -26.66
CA ARG A 9 -10.78 21.22 -26.47
C ARG A 9 -12.21 20.68 -26.72
N THR A 10 -13.10 21.00 -25.75
CA THR A 10 -14.58 21.29 -25.79
C THR A 10 -15.17 20.71 -24.48
N THR A 11 -15.80 21.42 -23.53
CA THR A 11 -16.78 22.51 -23.59
C THR A 11 -16.92 23.16 -22.20
N ARG A 12 -17.32 24.44 -22.19
CA ARG A 12 -17.67 25.25 -21.01
C ARG A 12 -18.92 24.71 -20.28
N SER A 13 -19.00 24.94 -18.96
CA SER A 13 -20.25 25.43 -18.34
C SER A 13 -19.96 26.27 -17.10
N VAL A 14 -20.50 27.49 -17.14
CA VAL A 14 -20.56 28.50 -16.08
C VAL A 14 -21.96 28.42 -15.50
N LEU A 15 -22.09 28.30 -14.17
CA LEU A 15 -23.32 28.58 -13.41
C LEU A 15 -22.85 29.20 -12.08
N SER A 16 -22.81 30.52 -11.86
CA SER A 16 -23.88 31.54 -11.79
C SER A 16 -24.98 31.25 -10.76
N SER A 17 -24.90 32.02 -9.66
CA SER A 17 -26.02 32.73 -9.02
C SER A 17 -27.19 31.92 -8.45
N VAL A 18 -27.22 31.80 -7.12
CA VAL A 18 -28.47 31.76 -6.35
C VAL A 18 -28.64 33.14 -5.71
N ASN A 19 -29.63 33.87 -6.22
CA ASN A 19 -30.21 35.08 -5.66
C ASN A 19 -31.69 34.76 -5.42
N GLY A 20 -32.26 35.17 -4.28
CA GLY A 20 -33.70 35.06 -4.04
C GLY A 20 -34.06 35.12 -2.56
N GLY A 21 -34.48 36.31 -2.10
CA GLY A 21 -35.02 36.61 -0.76
C GLY A 21 -36.39 35.95 -0.47
N PRO A 22 -37.30 36.50 0.38
CA PRO A 22 -37.45 37.90 0.80
C PRO A 22 -37.73 38.14 2.31
N ASN A 23 -37.63 39.42 2.69
CA ASN A 23 -38.50 40.18 3.62
C ASN A 23 -39.31 39.41 4.69
N SER A 24 -39.09 39.76 5.96
CA SER A 24 -40.13 39.75 6.99
C SER A 24 -40.02 41.04 7.80
N GLY A 25 -40.85 42.00 7.41
CA GLY A 25 -41.21 43.11 8.26
C GLY A 25 -42.34 42.73 9.22
N ASP A 26 -42.67 43.72 10.06
CA ASP A 26 -43.74 43.81 11.07
C ASP A 26 -43.37 43.30 12.47
N GLN A 27 -42.97 44.21 13.36
CA GLN A 27 -43.77 45.17 14.15
C GLN A 27 -44.39 44.53 15.40
N ALA A 28 -43.96 45.00 16.57
CA ALA A 28 -44.85 45.64 17.55
C ALA A 28 -44.03 46.25 18.70
N ALA A 29 -44.37 47.50 19.01
CA ALA A 29 -43.81 48.32 20.07
C ALA A 29 -44.33 47.91 21.46
N ALA A 30 -43.49 48.09 22.49
CA ALA A 30 -43.83 48.51 23.87
C ALA A 30 -42.55 48.44 24.73
N GLY A 31 -42.14 49.41 25.55
CA GLY A 31 -42.60 50.76 25.84
C GLY A 31 -41.35 51.60 26.14
N SER A 32 -41.25 52.79 25.57
CA SER A 32 -41.65 54.04 26.25
C SER A 32 -41.01 54.21 27.63
N ASP A 33 -40.09 55.18 27.63
CA ASP A 33 -39.81 56.18 28.66
C ASP A 33 -38.67 55.89 29.64
N GLY A 34 -37.73 56.83 29.72
CA GLY A 34 -36.65 56.73 30.71
C GLY A 34 -35.43 57.62 30.59
N GLY A 35 -35.44 58.68 29.78
CA GLY A 35 -34.52 59.81 29.96
C GLY A 35 -33.16 59.69 29.29
N SER A 36 -33.05 60.35 28.14
CA SER A 36 -31.80 60.94 27.66
C SER A 36 -31.23 61.82 28.78
N ALA A 37 -30.21 61.31 29.46
CA ALA A 37 -29.35 62.06 30.35
C ALA A 37 -27.93 61.88 29.81
N SER A 38 -27.36 62.97 29.29
CA SER A 38 -25.96 63.17 28.86
C SER A 38 -25.11 61.91 28.69
N GLY A 39 -24.70 61.65 27.44
CA GLY A 39 -23.96 60.47 26.98
C GLY A 39 -22.77 60.05 27.83
N ILE A 40 -23.05 59.24 28.85
CA ILE A 40 -22.05 58.50 29.62
C ILE A 40 -22.17 57.06 29.14
N GLU A 41 -21.29 56.72 28.21
CA GLU A 41 -21.07 55.36 27.73
C GLU A 41 -19.83 54.82 28.46
N PHE A 42 -19.97 53.68 29.12
CA PHE A 42 -18.82 52.96 29.66
C PHE A 42 -18.20 52.15 28.53
N SER A 43 -16.89 52.23 28.39
CA SER A 43 -16.14 51.51 27.35
C SER A 43 -14.86 50.89 27.88
N SER A 44 -14.51 51.18 29.14
CA SER A 44 -13.26 50.74 29.76
C SER A 44 -13.37 50.65 31.27
N ARG A 45 -12.44 49.93 31.90
CA ARG A 45 -12.32 49.83 33.36
C ARG A 45 -12.07 51.21 33.97
N GLU A 46 -11.33 52.06 33.28
CA GLU A 46 -10.96 53.40 33.67
C GLU A 46 -12.20 54.30 33.83
N ASP A 47 -13.26 54.08 33.06
CA ASP A 47 -14.54 54.79 33.20
C ASP A 47 -15.21 54.49 34.54
N VAL A 48 -15.14 53.23 34.96
CA VAL A 48 -15.71 52.75 36.23
C VAL A 48 -14.93 53.32 37.41
N GLU A 49 -13.60 53.33 37.32
CA GLU A 49 -12.74 53.92 38.35
C GLU A 49 -12.99 55.44 38.49
N ARG A 50 -13.24 56.14 37.38
CA ARG A 50 -13.65 57.56 37.40
C ARG A 50 -15.01 57.77 38.07
N LEU A 51 -16.00 56.92 37.80
CA LEU A 51 -17.31 56.98 38.48
C LEU A 51 -17.16 56.75 39.99
N LEU A 52 -16.35 55.77 40.40
CA LEU A 52 -16.11 55.46 41.80
C LEU A 52 -15.35 56.58 42.55
N ALA A 53 -14.50 57.32 41.85
CA ALA A 53 -13.74 58.44 42.41
C ALA A 53 -14.55 59.75 42.53
N GLU A 54 -15.74 59.82 41.94
CA GLU A 54 -16.58 61.02 41.92
C GLU A 54 -17.17 61.29 43.33
N LYS A 55 -16.99 62.52 43.84
CA LYS A 55 -17.43 62.94 45.18
C LYS A 55 -18.60 63.91 45.11
N MET A 56 -19.58 63.76 46.01
CA MET A 56 -20.71 64.70 46.16
C MET A 56 -20.23 66.12 46.45
N LYS A 57 -20.73 67.09 45.70
CA LYS A 57 -20.42 68.52 45.91
C LYS A 57 -21.46 69.11 46.87
N VAL A 58 -21.18 69.04 48.17
CA VAL A 58 -22.04 69.64 49.21
C VAL A 58 -21.62 71.09 49.44
N LYS A 59 -22.47 72.04 49.05
CA LYS A 59 -22.23 73.49 49.29
C LYS A 59 -22.77 74.00 50.63
N THR A 60 -23.83 73.39 51.19
CA THR A 60 -24.43 73.81 52.47
C THR A 60 -25.08 72.62 53.17
N LYS A 61 -25.00 72.55 54.51
CA LYS A 61 -25.46 71.41 55.31
C LYS A 61 -26.96 71.08 55.11
N ASN A 62 -27.77 72.10 54.79
CA ASN A 62 -29.24 72.01 54.72
C ASN A 62 -29.83 71.85 53.30
N ASP A 63 -29.00 71.73 52.26
CA ASP A 63 -29.50 71.54 50.88
C ASP A 63 -29.84 70.07 50.59
N PHE A 64 -30.98 69.61 51.11
CA PHE A 64 -31.45 68.24 50.91
C PHE A 64 -31.90 67.98 49.46
N LYS A 65 -32.42 68.99 48.78
CA LYS A 65 -32.89 68.87 47.40
C LYS A 65 -31.72 68.62 46.44
N GLY A 66 -30.66 69.43 46.52
CA GLY A 66 -29.47 69.24 45.69
C GLY A 66 -28.71 67.94 45.99
N LYS A 67 -28.69 67.49 47.25
CA LYS A 67 -28.15 66.17 47.62
C LYS A 67 -28.97 65.02 47.03
N SER A 68 -30.30 65.12 47.08
CA SER A 68 -31.20 64.12 46.50
C SER A 68 -31.04 64.03 44.98
N GLU A 69 -30.90 65.16 44.29
CA GLU A 69 -30.69 65.20 42.84
C GLU A 69 -29.33 64.59 42.44
N GLN A 70 -28.24 64.92 43.16
CA GLN A 70 -26.93 64.29 42.95
C GLN A 70 -26.99 62.77 43.20
N MET A 71 -27.71 62.32 44.22
CA MET A 71 -27.86 60.90 44.53
C MET A 71 -28.63 60.15 43.42
N ILE A 72 -29.69 60.75 42.88
CA ILE A 72 -30.43 60.21 41.74
C ILE A 72 -29.52 60.08 40.51
N GLU A 73 -28.66 61.07 40.26
CA GLU A 73 -27.71 61.04 39.16
C GLU A 73 -26.66 59.91 39.32
N TYR A 74 -26.08 59.77 40.52
CA TYR A 74 -25.17 58.65 40.82
C TYR A 74 -25.84 57.29 40.63
N ILE A 75 -27.06 57.12 41.12
CA ILE A 75 -27.82 55.87 40.95
C ILE A 75 -28.02 55.57 39.46
N LYS A 76 -28.31 56.56 38.63
CA LYS A 76 -28.41 56.38 37.16
C LYS A 76 -27.08 55.94 36.56
N LYS A 77 -25.97 56.62 36.87
CA LYS A 77 -24.62 56.25 36.39
C LYS A 77 -24.23 54.83 36.81
N PHE A 78 -24.52 54.44 38.07
CA PHE A 78 -24.28 53.07 38.54
C PHE A 78 -25.14 52.03 37.82
N ARG A 79 -26.41 52.31 37.55
CA ARG A 79 -27.27 51.38 36.78
C ARG A 79 -26.75 51.17 35.36
N ILE A 80 -26.24 52.22 34.72
CA ILE A 80 -25.62 52.11 33.37
C ILE A 80 -24.32 51.31 33.46
N CYS A 81 -23.45 51.59 34.43
CA CYS A 81 -22.21 50.84 34.67
C CYS A 81 -22.47 49.34 34.91
N ILE A 82 -23.46 49.00 35.75
CA ILE A 82 -23.84 47.60 36.01
C ILE A 82 -24.33 46.93 34.72
N ARG A 83 -25.19 47.59 33.94
CA ARG A 83 -25.67 47.05 32.68
C ARG A 83 -24.52 46.80 31.69
N TRP A 84 -23.59 47.75 31.59
CA TRP A 84 -22.40 47.59 30.76
C TRP A 84 -21.55 46.39 31.18
N TYR A 85 -21.32 46.21 32.49
CA TYR A 85 -20.61 45.02 32.98
C TYR A 85 -21.34 43.71 32.66
N MET A 86 -22.67 43.68 32.77
CA MET A 86 -23.46 42.49 32.41
C MET A 86 -23.32 42.17 30.91
N GLU A 87 -23.45 43.17 30.04
CA GLU A 87 -23.28 43.01 28.58
C GLU A 87 -21.84 42.57 28.22
N LEU A 88 -20.84 43.11 28.91
CA LEU A 88 -19.45 42.72 28.74
C LEU A 88 -19.19 41.27 29.18
N GLU A 89 -19.75 40.86 30.33
CA GLU A 89 -19.67 39.48 30.84
C GLU A 89 -20.36 38.49 29.90
N ASP A 90 -21.57 38.81 29.40
CA ASP A 90 -22.28 38.02 28.40
C ASP A 90 -21.44 37.87 27.11
N GLY A 91 -20.77 38.95 26.69
CA GLY A 91 -19.82 38.93 25.57
C GLY A 91 -18.64 37.97 25.80
N TYR A 92 -18.01 38.04 26.97
CA TYR A 92 -16.92 37.12 27.33
C TYR A 92 -17.39 35.66 27.40
N LEU A 93 -18.58 35.39 27.94
CA LEU A 93 -19.13 34.04 27.99
C LEU A 93 -19.41 33.49 26.58
N ALA A 94 -19.95 34.31 25.69
CA ALA A 94 -20.18 33.94 24.30
C ALA A 94 -18.87 33.65 23.55
N GLU A 95 -17.85 34.50 23.72
CA GLU A 95 -16.53 34.29 23.13
C GLU A 95 -15.85 33.04 23.69
N GLN A 96 -15.93 32.81 25.00
CA GLN A 96 -15.41 31.62 25.63
C GLN A 96 -16.07 30.34 25.09
N GLY A 97 -17.41 30.36 24.90
CA GLY A 97 -18.14 29.26 24.27
C GLY A 97 -17.68 29.00 22.83
N LYS A 98 -17.50 30.06 22.03
CA LYS A 98 -16.98 29.97 20.66
C LYS A 98 -15.59 29.36 20.61
N LEU A 99 -14.68 29.81 21.48
CA LEU A 99 -13.30 29.29 21.56
C LEU A 99 -13.27 27.81 21.96
N ARG A 100 -14.11 27.39 22.93
CA ARG A 100 -14.23 25.97 23.31
C ARG A 100 -14.73 25.11 22.15
N ASN A 101 -15.77 25.55 21.44
CA ASN A 101 -16.31 24.79 20.30
C ASN A 101 -15.28 24.65 19.18
N MET A 102 -14.52 25.72 18.92
CA MET A 102 -13.45 25.70 17.91
C MET A 102 -12.34 24.73 18.33
N LEU A 103 -11.91 24.77 19.59
CA LEU A 103 -10.92 23.83 20.13
C LEU A 103 -11.40 22.38 19.99
N GLU A 104 -12.63 22.06 20.42
CA GLU A 104 -13.20 20.71 20.32
C GLU A 104 -13.27 20.23 18.86
N SER A 105 -13.63 21.11 17.93
CA SER A 105 -13.68 20.79 16.50
C SER A 105 -12.29 20.48 15.92
N GLU A 106 -11.26 21.23 16.30
CA GLU A 106 -9.89 20.97 15.86
C GLU A 106 -9.31 19.72 16.52
N GLU A 107 -9.57 19.48 17.81
CA GLU A 107 -9.18 18.24 18.49
C GLU A 107 -9.83 17.01 17.85
N LYS A 108 -11.10 17.13 17.44
CA LYS A 108 -11.78 16.06 16.68
C LYS A 108 -11.11 15.86 15.32
N ARG A 109 -10.86 16.92 14.56
CA ARG A 109 -10.18 16.85 13.25
C ARG A 109 -8.78 16.24 13.37
N HIS A 110 -8.02 16.62 14.39
CA HIS A 110 -6.71 16.03 14.66
C HIS A 110 -6.79 14.54 14.97
N ARG A 111 -7.72 14.12 15.84
CA ARG A 111 -7.95 12.69 16.12
C ARG A 111 -8.31 11.88 14.87
N GLU A 112 -9.17 12.43 14.01
CA GLU A 112 -9.55 11.78 12.74
C GLU A 112 -8.35 11.62 11.80
N ILE A 113 -7.52 12.66 11.65
CA ILE A 113 -6.32 12.61 10.83
C ILE A 113 -5.31 11.61 11.38
N GLU A 114 -5.04 11.64 12.68
CA GLU A 114 -4.15 10.67 13.32
C GLU A 114 -4.64 9.24 13.15
N SER A 115 -5.94 8.99 13.31
CA SER A 115 -6.51 7.66 13.11
C SER A 115 -6.36 7.18 11.67
N ARG A 116 -6.57 8.07 10.69
CA ARG A 116 -6.39 7.74 9.27
C ARG A 116 -4.92 7.45 8.95
N MET A 117 -4.00 8.27 9.45
CA MET A 117 -2.56 8.07 9.23
C MET A 117 -2.07 6.77 9.86
N ARG A 118 -2.56 6.43 11.07
CA ARG A 118 -2.24 5.14 11.70
C ARG A 118 -2.73 3.96 10.86
N ALA A 119 -3.98 4.01 10.36
CA ALA A 119 -4.52 2.96 9.51
C ALA A 119 -3.71 2.79 8.20
N GLU A 120 -3.28 3.90 7.59
CA GLU A 120 -2.44 3.87 6.39
C GLU A 120 -1.05 3.29 6.68
N ILE A 121 -0.44 3.62 7.83
CA ILE A 121 0.82 3.01 8.27
C ILE A 121 0.65 1.50 8.47
N ASP A 122 -0.42 1.06 9.14
CA ASP A 122 -0.68 -0.37 9.38
C ASP A 122 -0.88 -1.15 8.06
N GLU A 123 -1.55 -0.55 7.07
CA GLU A 123 -1.75 -1.13 5.73
C GLU A 123 -0.44 -1.23 4.94
N LEU A 124 0.38 -0.17 4.97
CA LEU A 124 1.71 -0.16 4.34
C LEU A 124 2.63 -1.19 4.98
N ASP A 125 2.64 -1.30 6.32
CA ASP A 125 3.43 -2.30 7.03
C ASP A 125 2.96 -3.73 6.73
N ALA A 126 1.66 -3.95 6.54
CA ALA A 126 1.12 -5.24 6.10
C ALA A 126 1.59 -5.59 4.69
N THR A 127 1.55 -4.62 3.77
CA THR A 127 2.02 -4.80 2.38
C THR A 127 3.53 -5.07 2.32
N ILE A 128 4.32 -4.37 3.14
CA ILE A 128 5.77 -4.60 3.23
C ILE A 128 6.06 -6.03 3.67
N ARG A 129 5.36 -6.52 4.71
CA ARG A 129 5.52 -7.90 5.21
C ARG A 129 5.18 -8.93 4.14
N GLU A 130 4.04 -8.77 3.47
CA GLU A 130 3.62 -9.67 2.39
C GLU A 130 4.65 -9.71 1.25
N LEU A 131 5.17 -8.56 0.82
CA LEU A 131 6.20 -8.50 -0.23
C LEU A 131 7.53 -9.14 0.22
N GLN A 132 7.89 -9.01 1.49
CA GLN A 132 9.08 -9.66 2.05
C GLN A 132 8.93 -11.19 2.08
N ASP A 133 7.75 -11.69 2.46
CA ASP A 133 7.44 -13.12 2.48
C ASP A 133 7.43 -13.70 1.05
N GLN A 134 6.80 -13.00 0.11
CA GLN A 134 6.81 -13.38 -1.32
C GLN A 134 8.23 -13.41 -1.89
N ASN A 135 9.06 -12.41 -1.59
CA ASN A 135 10.43 -12.37 -2.07
C ASN A 135 11.27 -13.51 -1.49
N SER A 136 11.09 -13.81 -0.20
CA SER A 136 11.77 -14.94 0.46
C SER A 136 11.37 -16.28 -0.16
N SER A 137 10.06 -16.49 -0.41
CA SER A 137 9.56 -17.70 -1.08
C SER A 137 10.09 -17.83 -2.52
N LEU A 138 10.13 -16.73 -3.28
CA LEU A 138 10.68 -16.72 -4.63
C LEU A 138 12.18 -17.03 -4.65
N GLN A 139 12.94 -16.50 -3.70
CA GLN A 139 14.37 -16.81 -3.57
C GLN A 139 14.60 -18.29 -3.24
N GLU A 140 13.82 -18.86 -2.31
CA GLU A 140 13.88 -20.29 -1.99
C GLU A 140 13.56 -21.16 -3.21
N ASN A 141 12.48 -20.85 -3.92
CA ASN A 141 12.08 -21.58 -5.12
C ASN A 141 13.14 -21.48 -6.22
N LEU A 142 13.73 -20.30 -6.43
CA LEU A 142 14.80 -20.11 -7.40
C LEU A 142 16.01 -21.00 -7.08
N VAL A 143 16.45 -21.02 -5.81
CA VAL A 143 17.57 -21.87 -5.39
C VAL A 143 17.24 -23.35 -5.61
N ASN A 144 16.04 -23.79 -5.23
CA ASN A 144 15.61 -25.18 -5.45
C ASN A 144 15.65 -25.55 -6.94
N GLU A 145 15.04 -24.75 -7.81
CA GLU A 145 15.05 -24.96 -9.26
C GLU A 145 16.46 -24.97 -9.86
N GLU A 146 17.34 -24.06 -9.42
CA GLU A 146 18.75 -24.04 -9.85
C GLU A 146 19.48 -25.33 -9.43
N THR A 147 19.24 -25.81 -8.22
CA THR A 147 19.85 -27.06 -7.75
C THR A 147 19.30 -28.29 -8.49
N GLU A 148 17.99 -28.38 -8.71
CA GLU A 148 17.37 -29.46 -9.47
C GLU A 148 17.86 -29.50 -10.92
N LYS A 149 17.96 -28.32 -11.56
CA LYS A 149 18.55 -28.19 -12.90
C LYS A 149 19.98 -28.71 -12.95
N LEU A 150 20.81 -28.36 -11.96
CA LEU A 150 22.19 -28.84 -11.91
C LEU A 150 22.25 -30.37 -11.76
N VAL A 151 21.38 -30.96 -10.94
CA VAL A 151 21.25 -32.41 -10.78
C VAL A 151 20.84 -33.07 -12.11
N ALA A 152 19.83 -32.53 -12.79
CA ALA A 152 19.35 -33.04 -14.07
C ALA A 152 20.45 -33.01 -15.15
N ILE A 153 21.20 -31.89 -15.26
CA ILE A 153 22.32 -31.75 -16.19
C ILE A 153 23.40 -32.81 -15.91
N LYS A 154 23.77 -33.01 -14.64
CA LYS A 154 24.77 -34.00 -14.25
C LYS A 154 24.32 -35.43 -14.57
N SER A 155 23.04 -35.74 -14.32
CA SER A 155 22.46 -37.05 -14.67
C SER A 155 22.50 -37.29 -16.18
N TYR A 156 22.06 -36.31 -16.97
CA TYR A 156 22.09 -36.39 -18.43
C TYR A 156 23.51 -36.59 -18.98
N GLU A 157 24.49 -35.88 -18.43
CA GLU A 157 25.89 -36.02 -18.84
C GLU A 157 26.43 -37.43 -18.55
N ASN A 158 26.14 -37.99 -17.38
CA ASN A 158 26.52 -39.36 -17.02
C ASN A 158 25.86 -40.40 -17.93
N GLU A 159 24.57 -40.23 -18.22
CA GLU A 159 23.83 -41.10 -19.14
C GLU A 159 24.43 -41.05 -20.54
N ARG A 160 24.74 -39.85 -21.05
CA ARG A 160 25.39 -39.65 -22.35
C ARG A 160 26.74 -40.36 -22.43
N GLN A 161 27.57 -40.22 -21.40
CA GLN A 161 28.88 -40.90 -21.34
C GLN A 161 28.73 -42.42 -21.31
N THR A 162 27.77 -42.94 -20.54
CA THR A 162 27.49 -44.37 -20.47
C THR A 162 26.99 -44.90 -21.82
N ARG A 163 26.10 -44.16 -22.49
CA ARG A 163 25.61 -44.49 -23.83
C ARG A 163 26.76 -44.58 -24.84
N VAL A 164 27.65 -43.60 -24.88
CA VAL A 164 28.83 -43.62 -25.77
C VAL A 164 29.73 -44.82 -25.48
N ALA A 165 29.95 -45.15 -24.21
CA ALA A 165 30.76 -46.32 -23.83
C ALA A 165 30.11 -47.63 -24.30
N VAL A 166 28.79 -47.77 -24.17
CA VAL A 166 28.03 -48.92 -24.66
C VAL A 166 28.07 -49.01 -26.18
N GLU A 167 27.84 -47.90 -26.89
CA GLU A 167 27.90 -47.84 -28.37
C GLU A 167 29.28 -48.30 -28.88
N ASN A 168 30.37 -47.78 -28.30
CA ASN A 168 31.73 -48.21 -28.66
C ASN A 168 31.97 -49.70 -28.42
N SER A 169 31.44 -50.25 -27.31
CA SER A 169 31.56 -51.68 -27.00
C SER A 169 30.74 -52.55 -27.96
N GLN A 170 29.57 -52.07 -28.38
CA GLN A 170 28.72 -52.74 -29.35
C GLN A 170 29.40 -52.81 -30.72
N ASP A 171 30.00 -51.71 -31.16
CA ASP A 171 30.78 -51.66 -32.41
C ASP A 171 31.95 -52.64 -32.38
N ALA A 172 32.71 -52.68 -31.28
CA ALA A 172 33.81 -53.63 -31.11
C ALA A 172 33.33 -55.09 -31.16
N LEU A 173 32.25 -55.42 -30.44
CA LEU A 173 31.68 -56.76 -30.41
C LEU A 173 31.12 -57.17 -31.79
N SER A 174 30.55 -56.23 -32.54
CA SER A 174 30.07 -56.44 -33.91
C SER A 174 31.21 -56.83 -34.85
N LEU A 175 32.36 -56.14 -34.76
CA LEU A 175 33.55 -56.48 -35.53
C LEU A 175 34.12 -57.86 -35.17
N ASP A 176 34.18 -58.20 -33.88
CA ASP A 176 34.65 -59.52 -33.42
C ASP A 176 33.69 -60.63 -33.86
N LEU A 177 32.38 -60.40 -33.81
CA LEU A 177 31.37 -61.34 -34.30
C LEU A 177 31.51 -61.57 -35.81
N GLN A 178 31.79 -60.51 -36.59
CA GLN A 178 32.07 -60.64 -38.01
C GLN A 178 33.32 -61.48 -38.27
N ARG A 179 34.41 -61.27 -37.51
CA ARG A 179 35.65 -62.04 -37.60
C ARG A 179 35.41 -63.52 -37.30
N VAL A 180 34.76 -63.84 -36.19
CA VAL A 180 34.46 -65.23 -35.79
C VAL A 180 33.57 -65.90 -36.83
N ASN A 181 32.57 -65.20 -37.38
CA ASN A 181 31.73 -65.75 -38.45
C ASN A 181 32.52 -66.08 -39.72
N GLN A 182 33.48 -65.25 -40.12
CA GLN A 182 34.35 -65.55 -41.26
C GLN A 182 35.24 -66.76 -40.98
N GLU A 183 35.83 -66.85 -39.79
CA GLU A 183 36.66 -67.98 -39.39
C GLU A 183 35.87 -69.29 -39.32
N ASN A 184 34.65 -69.25 -38.77
CA ASN A 184 33.77 -70.41 -38.71
C ASN A 184 33.40 -70.92 -40.11
N LYS A 185 33.12 -70.01 -41.07
CA LYS A 185 32.93 -70.38 -42.48
C LYS A 185 34.18 -71.07 -43.06
N ARG A 186 35.37 -70.51 -42.84
CA ARG A 186 36.65 -71.09 -43.30
C ARG A 186 36.86 -72.51 -42.74
N LEU A 187 36.65 -72.70 -41.42
CA LEU A 187 36.79 -74.01 -40.77
C LEU A 187 35.74 -75.01 -41.26
N SER A 188 34.49 -74.56 -41.45
CA SER A 188 33.43 -75.38 -42.01
C SER A 188 33.78 -75.91 -43.41
N ASP A 189 34.33 -75.05 -44.26
CA ASP A 189 34.75 -75.44 -45.62
C ASP A 189 35.96 -76.38 -45.60
N GLN A 190 36.93 -76.16 -44.70
CA GLN A 190 38.04 -77.09 -44.49
C GLN A 190 37.55 -78.46 -44.01
N LEU A 191 36.58 -78.50 -43.11
CA LEU A 191 35.99 -79.73 -42.59
C LEU A 191 35.27 -80.51 -43.69
N LYS A 192 34.51 -79.83 -44.58
CA LYS A 192 33.90 -80.46 -45.76
C LYS A 192 34.94 -81.08 -46.70
N LEU A 193 36.05 -80.38 -46.95
CA LEU A 193 37.13 -80.89 -47.79
C LEU A 193 37.74 -82.16 -47.18
N LEU A 194 38.02 -82.15 -45.87
CA LEU A 194 38.55 -83.32 -45.15
C LEU A 194 37.56 -84.49 -45.10
N GLN A 195 36.26 -84.22 -44.97
CA GLN A 195 35.23 -85.25 -45.04
C GLN A 195 35.22 -85.92 -46.41
N GLU A 196 35.28 -85.13 -47.49
CA GLU A 196 35.32 -85.65 -48.87
C GLU A 196 36.58 -86.47 -49.15
N THR A 197 37.76 -86.02 -48.69
CA THR A 197 39.00 -86.80 -48.86
C THR A 197 38.97 -88.10 -48.05
N ASN A 198 38.48 -88.09 -46.82
CA ASN A 198 38.31 -89.31 -46.01
C ASN A 198 37.34 -90.30 -46.69
N ARG A 199 36.23 -89.79 -47.24
CA ARG A 199 35.27 -90.60 -47.99
C ARG A 199 35.95 -91.32 -49.18
N ARG A 200 36.71 -90.59 -49.99
CA ARG A 200 37.46 -91.18 -51.11
C ARG A 200 38.49 -92.20 -50.66
N LEU A 201 39.19 -91.95 -49.55
CA LEU A 201 40.13 -92.91 -48.97
C LEU A 201 39.43 -94.18 -48.48
N GLN A 202 38.24 -94.07 -47.88
CA GLN A 202 37.43 -95.23 -47.50
C GLN A 202 36.96 -96.02 -48.73
N GLU A 203 36.48 -95.34 -49.77
CA GLU A 203 36.09 -95.95 -51.05
C GLU A 203 37.28 -96.69 -51.68
N TYR A 204 38.47 -96.09 -51.68
CA TYR A 204 39.70 -96.72 -52.15
C TYR A 204 40.09 -97.94 -51.29
N ASN A 205 40.12 -97.83 -49.96
CA ASN A 205 40.43 -98.95 -49.06
C ASN A 205 39.46 -100.11 -49.25
N THR A 206 38.17 -99.82 -49.40
CA THR A 206 37.14 -100.82 -49.66
C THR A 206 37.39 -101.53 -50.99
N SER A 207 37.68 -100.75 -52.04
CA SER A 207 38.02 -101.30 -53.36
C SER A 207 39.28 -102.18 -53.32
N LEU A 208 40.30 -101.76 -52.55
CA LEU A 208 41.54 -102.50 -52.36
C LEU A 208 41.31 -103.81 -51.59
N GLN A 209 40.49 -103.78 -50.54
CA GLN A 209 40.09 -104.98 -49.80
C GLN A 209 39.35 -105.96 -50.70
N GLN A 210 38.40 -105.48 -51.51
CA GLN A 210 37.67 -106.31 -52.49
C GLN A 210 38.61 -106.96 -53.50
N TYR A 211 39.60 -106.22 -54.00
CA TYR A 211 40.63 -106.76 -54.89
C TYR A 211 41.46 -107.86 -54.19
N ASN A 212 41.94 -107.60 -52.97
CA ASN A 212 42.75 -108.55 -52.21
C ASN A 212 41.95 -109.80 -51.77
N SER A 213 40.64 -109.72 -51.59
CA SER A 213 39.79 -110.87 -51.24
C SER A 213 39.39 -111.74 -52.44
N ASN A 214 39.54 -111.25 -53.67
CA ASN A 214 39.22 -111.97 -54.91
C ASN A 214 40.47 -112.59 -55.58
N LEU A 215 41.62 -112.56 -54.90
CA LEU A 215 42.86 -113.22 -55.25
C LEU A 215 43.00 -114.53 -54.44
#